data_AF-A0A2A5C4C1-F1
#
_entry.id   AF-A0A2A5C4C1-F1
#
_cell.length_a   1.000
_cell.length_b   1.000
_cell.length_c   1.000
_cell.angle_alpha   90.00
_cell.angle_beta   90.00
_cell.angle_gamma   90.00
#
_symmetry.space_group_name_H-M   'P 1'
#
loop_
_entity.id
_entity.type
_entity.pdbx_description
1 polymer ?
#
loop_
_entity_poly.entity_id
_entity_poly.type
_entity_poly.pdbx_seq_one_letter_code
_entity_poly.pdbx_strand_id
1 'polypeptide(L)' 'MFKKQDLLDLAHLHMPFGKYKGLVIIDLPEEYLLWFAKKGFPQGKLGYLLQLALEVRINGLEKIIEPMKTMDPIEP' A
#
# COMPACT_ATOMS: atom_id res chain seq x y z
N MET A 1 -6.25 -13.37 -1.13
CA MET A 1 -5.69 -13.88 -2.41
C MET A 1 -5.28 -12.67 -3.21
N PHE A 2 -4.03 -12.63 -3.67
CA PHE A 2 -3.47 -11.54 -4.45
C PHE A 2 -4.11 -11.43 -5.84
N LYS A 3 -4.41 -10.21 -6.26
CA LYS A 3 -5.06 -9.84 -7.52
C LYS A 3 -4.37 -8.63 -8.13
N LYS A 4 -4.45 -8.48 -9.46
CA LYS A 4 -3.93 -7.30 -10.18
C LYS A 4 -4.45 -5.97 -9.60
N GLN A 5 -5.72 -5.94 -9.17
CA GLN A 5 -6.32 -4.77 -8.54
C GLN A 5 -5.58 -4.32 -7.28
N ASP A 6 -4.96 -5.24 -6.53
CA ASP A 6 -4.24 -4.90 -5.30
C ASP A 6 -3.01 -4.03 -5.59
N LEU A 7 -2.37 -4.20 -6.76
CA LEU A 7 -1.25 -3.35 -7.20
C LEU A 7 -1.72 -1.94 -7.53
N LEU A 8 -2.88 -1.82 -8.19
CA LEU A 8 -3.50 -0.52 -8.46
C LEU A 8 -3.95 0.17 -7.17
N ASP A 9 -4.50 -0.59 -6.22
CA ASP A 9 -4.90 -0.05 -4.93
C ASP A 9 -3.68 0.38 -4.10
N LEU A 10 -2.56 -0.35 -4.16
CA LEU A 10 -1.31 0.09 -3.55
C LEU A 10 -0.82 1.43 -4.10
N ALA A 11 -0.97 1.63 -5.42
CA ALA A 11 -0.52 2.83 -6.13
C ALA A 11 -1.44 4.05 -5.93
N HIS A 12 -2.71 3.85 -5.57
CA HIS A 12 -3.70 4.93 -5.58
C HIS A 12 -4.52 5.09 -4.29
N LEU A 13 -4.62 4.05 -3.46
CA LEU A 13 -5.38 4.17 -2.22
C LEU A 13 -4.60 5.05 -1.25
N HIS A 14 -5.29 6.04 -0.69
CA HIS A 14 -4.74 6.91 0.34
C HIS A 14 -5.03 6.34 1.72
N MET A 15 -4.06 6.49 2.63
CA MET A 15 -4.21 6.13 4.02
C MET A 15 -5.35 6.95 4.66
N PRO A 16 -6.38 6.30 5.23
CA PRO A 16 -7.60 7.01 5.65
C PRO A 16 -7.47 7.70 7.02
N PHE A 17 -6.45 7.39 7.82
CA PHE A 17 -6.28 7.90 9.19
C PHE A 17 -4.81 7.94 9.63
N GLY A 18 -4.58 8.46 10.83
CA GLY A 18 -3.27 8.47 11.48
C GLY A 18 -2.34 9.56 10.97
N LYS A 19 -1.05 9.45 11.36
CA LYS A 19 0.00 10.44 11.06
C LYS A 19 0.18 10.68 9.55
N TYR A 20 0.00 9.64 8.75
CA TYR A 20 0.22 9.66 7.30
C TYR A 20 -1.09 9.68 6.51
N LYS A 21 -2.18 10.16 7.12
CA LYS A 21 -3.46 10.32 6.44
C LYS A 21 -3.29 11.13 5.15
N GLY A 22 -3.85 10.63 4.05
CA GLY A 22 -3.76 11.27 2.74
C GLY A 22 -2.47 10.99 1.98
N LEU A 23 -1.56 10.17 2.50
CA LEU A 23 -0.48 9.58 1.69
C LEU A 23 -0.95 8.28 1.03
N VAL A 24 -0.48 8.01 -0.18
CA VAL A 24 -0.71 6.74 -0.87
C VAL A 24 -0.08 5.59 -0.07
N ILE A 25 -0.73 4.43 -0.02
CA ILE A 25 -0.29 3.28 0.79
C ILE A 25 1.15 2.85 0.47
N ILE A 26 1.54 2.77 -0.81
CA ILE A 26 2.92 2.37 -1.17
C ILE A 26 3.97 3.42 -0.77
N ASP A 27 3.57 4.67 -0.56
CA ASP A 27 4.43 5.78 -0.15
C ASP A 27 4.57 5.92 1.37
N LEU A 28 3.92 5.04 2.14
CA LEU A 28 4.09 5.00 3.58
C LEU A 28 5.55 4.65 3.94
N PRO A 29 6.12 5.29 4.97
CA PRO A 29 7.46 4.93 5.45
C PRO A 29 7.52 3.48 5.94
N GLU A 30 8.61 2.77 5.65
CA GLU A 30 8.81 1.38 6.05
C GLU A 30 8.69 1.20 7.58
N GLU A 31 9.24 2.13 8.36
CA GLU A 31 9.11 2.14 9.83
C GLU A 31 7.65 2.12 10.31
N TYR A 32 6.74 2.76 9.57
CA TYR A 32 5.32 2.83 9.90
C TYR A 32 4.62 1.51 9.59
N LEU A 33 4.99 0.88 8.48
CA LEU A 33 4.51 -0.44 8.09
C LEU A 33 5.02 -1.53 9.06
N LEU A 34 6.30 -1.46 9.46
CA LEU A 34 6.89 -2.32 10.49
C LEU A 34 6.23 -2.13 11.86
N TRP A 35 5.83 -0.91 12.21
CA TRP A 35 5.06 -0.66 13.43
C TRP A 35 3.73 -1.42 13.41
N PHE A 36 3.00 -1.42 12.28
CA PHE A 36 1.80 -2.24 12.11
C PHE A 36 2.11 -3.74 12.16
N ALA A 37 3.21 -4.20 11.56
CA ALA A 37 3.62 -5.61 11.64
C ALA A 37 3.82 -6.09 13.09
N LYS A 38 4.31 -5.20 13.98
CA LYS A 38 4.47 -5.49 15.42
C LYS A 38 3.18 -5.38 16.22
N LYS A 39 2.27 -4.47 15.85
CA LYS A 39 1.03 -4.18 16.60
C LYS A 39 -0.19 -4.95 16.11
N GLY A 40 -0.13 -5.46 14.88
CA GLY A 40 -1.27 -6.01 14.15
C GLY A 40 -1.79 -5.03 13.11
N PHE A 41 -2.08 -5.54 11.92
CA PHE A 41 -2.70 -4.77 10.85
C PHE A 41 -4.22 -4.64 11.07
N PRO A 42 -4.85 -3.54 10.58
CA PRO A 42 -6.30 -3.42 10.55
C PRO A 42 -6.96 -4.59 9.83
N GLN A 43 -8.21 -4.91 10.15
CA GLN A 43 -8.93 -5.94 9.41
C GLN A 43 -9.36 -5.45 8.02
N GLY A 44 -9.61 -6.41 7.12
CA GLY A 44 -10.13 -6.15 5.78
C GLY A 44 -9.07 -5.67 4.80
N LYS A 45 -9.54 -4.99 3.74
CA LYS A 45 -8.72 -4.62 2.57
C LYS A 45 -7.53 -3.72 2.93
N LEU A 46 -7.72 -2.76 3.85
CA LEU A 46 -6.67 -1.83 4.23
C LEU A 46 -5.47 -2.55 4.87
N GLY A 47 -5.69 -3.42 5.85
CA GLY A 47 -4.58 -4.14 6.48
C GLY A 47 -3.92 -5.15 5.56
N TYR A 48 -4.66 -5.71 4.61
CA TYR A 48 -4.07 -6.52 3.55
C TYR A 48 -3.13 -5.69 2.66
N LEU A 49 -3.54 -4.49 2.24
CA LEU A 49 -2.70 -3.60 1.44
C LEU A 49 -1.49 -3.08 2.23
N LEU A 50 -1.63 -2.81 3.53
CA LEU A 50 -0.49 -2.42 4.38
C LEU A 50 0.53 -3.56 4.54
N GLN A 51 0.08 -4.81 4.64
CA GLN A 51 0.97 -5.98 4.62
C GLN A 51 1.68 -6.10 3.28
N LEU A 52 0.94 -5.99 2.18
CA LEU A 52 1.52 -6.06 0.85
C LEU A 52 2.52 -4.93 0.59
N ALA A 53 2.22 -3.71 1.06
CA ALA A 53 3.14 -2.57 0.97
C ALA A 53 4.45 -2.86 1.71
N LEU A 54 4.37 -3.44 2.92
CA LEU A 54 5.55 -3.84 3.68
C LEU A 54 6.40 -4.84 2.90
N GLU A 55 5.77 -5.90 2.38
CA GLU A 55 6.45 -6.92 1.57
C GLU A 55 7.13 -6.32 0.33
N VAL A 56 6.47 -5.38 -0.35
CA VAL A 56 7.06 -4.68 -1.51
C VAL A 56 8.29 -3.88 -1.08
N ARG A 57 8.23 -3.15 0.05
CA ARG A 57 9.34 -2.30 0.53
C ARG A 57 10.55 -3.12 0.97
N ILE A 58 10.35 -4.16 1.79
CA ILE A 58 11.46 -4.98 2.31
C ILE A 58 12.20 -5.74 1.21
N ASN A 59 11.52 -6.03 0.10
CA ASN A 59 12.10 -6.70 -1.06
C ASN A 59 12.59 -5.73 -2.15
N GLY A 60 12.43 -4.40 -1.97
CA GLY A 60 12.86 -3.40 -2.96
C GLY A 60 12.09 -3.46 -4.28
N LEU A 61 10.81 -3.82 -4.24
CA LEU A 61 9.97 -4.07 -5.43
C LEU A 61 9.15 -2.84 -5.85
N GLU A 62 9.40 -1.65 -5.30
CA GLU A 62 8.60 -0.44 -5.55
C GLU A 62 8.54 -0.07 -7.03
N LYS A 63 9.63 -0.33 -7.78
CA LYS A 63 9.71 -0.08 -9.22
C LYS A 63 8.66 -0.82 -10.04
N ILE A 64 8.07 -1.89 -9.51
CA ILE A 64 6.96 -2.62 -10.15
C ILE A 64 5.66 -1.81 -10.04
N ILE A 65 5.51 -1.04 -8.96
CA ILE A 65 4.31 -0.25 -8.65
C ILE A 65 4.39 1.15 -9.26
N GLU A 66 5.59 1.73 -9.35
CA GLU A 66 5.82 3.09 -9.88
C GLU A 66 5.10 3.39 -11.22
N PRO A 67 5.14 2.52 -12.25
CA PRO A 67 4.45 2.79 -13.51
C PRO A 67 2.93 2.90 -13.37
N MET A 68 2.36 2.28 -12.33
CA MET A 68 0.91 2.28 -12.10
C MET A 68 0.44 3.61 -11.52
N LYS A 69 1.31 4.37 -10.84
CA LYS A 69 0.96 5.69 -10.27
C LYS A 69 0.63 6.73 -11.33
N THR A 70 1.12 6.54 -12.56
CA THR A 70 0.85 7.42 -13.70
C THR A 70 -0.21 6.85 -14.63
N MET A 71 -0.72 5.64 -14.35
CA MET A 71 -1.87 5.12 -15.08
C MET A 71 -3.10 5.79 -14.50
N ASP A 72 -3.81 6.55 -15.33
CA ASP A 72 -5.13 7.03 -14.96
C ASP A 72 -5.96 5.83 -14.48
N PRO A 73 -6.70 5.94 -13.36
CA PRO A 73 -7.56 4.87 -12.91
C PRO A 73 -8.49 4.52 -14.07
N ILE A 74 -8.44 3.26 -14.51
CA ILE A 74 -9.31 2.75 -15.58
C ILE A 74 -10.74 3.06 -15.13
N GLU A 75 -11.38 4.00 -15.80
CA GLU A 75 -12.77 4.40 -15.53
C GLU A 75 -13.65 3.14 -15.57
N PRO A 76 -14.58 2.98 -14.61
CA PRO A 76 -15.47 1.82 -14.53
C PRO A 76 -16.40 1.69 -15.73
#